data_AF-A0A661TN30-F1
#
_entry.id   AF-A0A661TN30-F1
#
_cell.length_a   1.000
_cell.length_b   1.000
_cell.length_c   1.000
_cell.angle_alpha   90.00
_cell.angle_beta   90.00
_cell.angle_gamma   90.00
#
_symmetry.space_group_name_H-M   'P 1'
#
loop_
_entity.id
_entity.type
_entity.pdbx_description
1 polymer ?
#
loop_
_entity_poly.entity_id
_entity_poly.type
_entity_poly.pdbx_seq_one_letter_code
_entity_poly.pdbx_strand_id
1 'polypeptide(L)'
;VKKYLKRFFNFTNPLKLVVGVFELLSDFTKILSLSLRLFGNILAGEILLLVMAFLAPYFIPLPFMILELLIGFIQAFIFSALSLIFIKSAETRYEL
;
A
#
# COMPACT_ATOMS: atom_id res chain seq x y z
N VAL A 1 26.34 -9.48 13.10
CA VAL A 1 26.31 -8.23 12.31
C VAL A 1 27.37 -8.17 11.19
N LYS A 2 28.69 -8.12 11.47
CA LYS A 2 29.73 -8.05 10.40
C LYS A 2 29.82 -9.29 9.47
N LYS A 3 29.39 -10.47 9.92
CA LYS A 3 29.38 -11.71 9.12
C LYS A 3 28.22 -11.80 8.12
N TYR A 4 27.23 -10.90 8.21
CA TYR A 4 26.03 -10.87 7.35
C TYR A 4 26.22 -10.00 6.10
N LEU A 5 27.01 -8.91 6.19
CA LEU A 5 27.39 -8.14 5.00
C LEU A 5 28.31 -8.92 4.05
N LYS A 6 29.09 -9.88 4.55
CA LYS A 6 30.02 -10.66 3.71
C LYS A 6 29.31 -11.73 2.85
N ARG A 7 28.03 -12.05 3.12
CA ARG A 7 27.21 -12.93 2.27
C ARG A 7 26.39 -12.16 1.22
N PHE A 8 26.19 -10.85 1.41
CA PHE A 8 25.74 -9.94 0.34
C PHE A 8 26.81 -9.76 -0.76
N PHE A 9 28.07 -10.08 -0.45
CA PHE A 9 29.19 -10.10 -1.40
C PHE A 9 29.57 -11.53 -1.81
N ASN A 10 28.63 -12.49 -1.82
CA ASN A 10 28.90 -13.78 -2.47
C ASN A 10 28.38 -13.79 -3.92
N PHE A 11 29.37 -13.66 -4.79
CA PHE A 11 29.35 -13.59 -6.24
C PHE A 11 28.92 -14.94 -6.84
N THR A 12 27.62 -15.26 -6.80
CA THR A 12 27.12 -16.50 -7.43
C THR A 12 25.82 -16.34 -8.22
N ASN A 13 25.11 -15.20 -8.12
CA ASN A 13 24.11 -14.80 -9.12
C ASN A 13 23.77 -13.30 -8.91
N PRO A 14 24.42 -12.35 -9.61
CA PRO A 14 24.06 -10.93 -9.53
C PRO A 14 22.58 -10.68 -9.86
N LEU A 15 21.98 -11.58 -10.66
CA LEU A 15 20.55 -11.59 -10.96
C LEU A 15 19.66 -11.88 -9.73
N LYS A 16 20.04 -12.77 -8.81
CA LYS A 16 19.20 -13.09 -7.63
C LYS A 16 19.17 -11.95 -6.60
N LEU A 17 20.24 -11.18 -6.50
CA LEU A 17 20.31 -10.02 -5.61
C LEU A 17 19.51 -8.85 -6.18
N VAL A 18 19.64 -8.58 -7.48
CA VAL A 18 18.82 -7.58 -8.17
C VAL A 18 17.34 -7.95 -8.15
N VAL A 19 17.00 -9.23 -8.39
CA VAL A 19 15.61 -9.73 -8.32
C VAL A 19 15.06 -9.65 -6.89
N GLY A 20 15.83 -9.98 -5.86
CA GLY A 20 15.40 -9.85 -4.46
C GLY A 20 15.13 -8.41 -4.03
N VAL A 21 15.95 -7.44 -4.47
CA VAL A 21 15.71 -6.01 -4.23
C VAL A 21 14.50 -5.52 -5.03
N PHE A 22 14.33 -5.95 -6.28
CA PHE A 22 13.15 -5.62 -7.11
C PHE A 22 11.85 -6.19 -6.52
N GLU A 23 11.89 -7.39 -5.95
CA GLU A 23 10.74 -8.06 -5.34
C GLU A 23 10.28 -7.32 -4.06
N LEU A 24 11.23 -6.92 -3.20
CA LEU A 24 10.92 -6.03 -2.06
C LEU A 24 10.34 -4.68 -2.50
N LEU A 25 10.89 -4.08 -3.56
CA LEU A 25 10.35 -2.85 -4.12
C LEU A 25 8.95 -3.04 -4.70
N SER A 26 8.67 -4.18 -5.35
CA SER A 26 7.36 -4.51 -5.91
C SER A 26 6.30 -4.65 -4.81
N ASP A 27 6.63 -5.34 -3.73
CA ASP A 27 5.75 -5.49 -2.58
C ASP A 27 5.52 -4.16 -1.86
N PHE A 28 6.56 -3.35 -1.68
CA PHE A 28 6.43 -2.00 -1.15
C PHE A 28 5.55 -1.10 -2.06
N THR A 29 5.66 -1.24 -3.37
CA THR A 29 4.86 -0.48 -4.35
C THR A 29 3.38 -0.87 -4.31
N LYS A 30 3.05 -2.14 -4.02
CA LYS A 30 1.65 -2.57 -3.81
C LYS A 30 1.05 -1.94 -2.57
N ILE A 31 1.79 -1.92 -1.47
CA ILE A 31 1.41 -1.25 -0.23
C ILE A 31 1.21 0.25 -0.47
N LEU A 32 2.15 0.90 -1.14
CA LEU A 32 2.08 2.32 -1.47
C LEU A 32 0.89 2.65 -2.38
N SER A 33 0.66 1.86 -3.44
CA SER A 33 -0.49 2.05 -4.34
C SER A 33 -1.83 1.92 -3.63
N LEU A 34 -1.89 1.09 -2.58
CA LEU A 34 -3.10 0.92 -1.78
C LEU A 34 -3.28 2.11 -0.81
N SER A 35 -2.23 2.54 -0.10
CA SER A 35 -2.28 3.72 0.77
C SER A 35 -2.63 5.01 0.00
N LEU A 36 -2.06 5.21 -1.19
CA LEU A 36 -2.38 6.34 -2.06
C LEU A 36 -3.83 6.31 -2.56
N ARG A 37 -4.41 5.11 -2.74
CA ARG A 37 -5.83 4.96 -3.09
C ARG A 37 -6.76 5.33 -1.93
N LEU A 38 -6.36 5.06 -0.69
CA LEU A 38 -7.16 5.40 0.50
C LEU A 38 -7.11 6.90 0.74
N PHE A 39 -5.90 7.44 0.65
CA PHE A 39 -5.62 8.86 0.74
C PHE A 39 -6.39 9.64 -0.32
N GLY A 40 -6.40 9.14 -1.57
CA GLY A 40 -7.16 9.73 -2.66
C GLY A 40 -8.67 9.77 -2.40
N ASN A 41 -9.26 8.69 -1.86
CA ASN A 41 -10.68 8.64 -1.54
C ASN A 41 -11.04 9.60 -0.38
N ILE A 42 -10.29 9.64 0.72
CA ILE A 42 -10.64 10.57 1.81
C ILE A 42 -10.38 12.04 1.42
N LEU A 43 -9.30 12.31 0.67
CA LEU A 43 -8.98 13.65 0.18
C LEU A 43 -10.02 14.14 -0.84
N ALA A 44 -10.48 13.27 -1.74
CA ALA A 44 -11.51 13.62 -2.72
C ALA A 44 -12.82 14.00 -2.03
N GLY A 45 -13.26 13.24 -1.02
CA GLY A 45 -14.43 13.58 -0.19
C GLY A 45 -14.30 14.91 0.54
N GLU A 46 -13.14 15.19 1.14
CA GLU A 46 -12.88 16.45 1.86
C GLU A 46 -12.82 17.67 0.93
N ILE A 47 -12.11 17.56 -0.20
CA ILE A 47 -12.03 18.60 -1.22
C ILE A 47 -13.39 18.82 -1.89
N LEU A 48 -14.15 17.74 -2.14
CA LEU A 48 -15.50 17.82 -2.70
C LEU A 48 -16.44 18.55 -1.75
N LEU A 49 -16.40 18.26 -0.45
CA LEU A 49 -17.20 18.96 0.55
C LEU A 49 -16.84 20.46 0.61
N LEU A 50 -15.55 20.79 0.56
CA LEU A 50 -15.07 22.18 0.53
C LEU A 50 -15.60 22.93 -0.71
N VAL A 51 -15.54 22.30 -1.88
CA VAL A 51 -16.03 22.88 -3.15
C VAL A 51 -17.56 22.99 -3.16
N MET A 52 -18.28 21.96 -2.69
CA MET A 52 -19.74 21.93 -2.64
C MET A 52 -20.30 22.92 -1.62
N ALA A 53 -19.64 23.11 -0.47
CA ALA A 53 -19.98 24.14 0.51
C ALA A 53 -19.93 25.56 -0.07
N PHE A 54 -19.11 25.77 -1.11
CA PHE A 54 -19.00 27.05 -1.81
C PHE A 54 -20.02 27.23 -2.94
N LEU A 55 -20.60 26.15 -3.50
CA LEU A 55 -21.40 26.18 -4.73
C LEU A 55 -22.87 25.75 -4.57
N ALA A 56 -23.19 24.64 -3.89
CA ALA A 56 -24.57 24.19 -3.65
C ALA A 56 -24.63 23.03 -2.63
N PRO A 57 -25.54 23.03 -1.61
CA PRO A 57 -25.22 22.35 -0.36
C PRO A 57 -25.68 20.89 -0.20
N TYR A 58 -26.67 20.36 -0.95
CA TYR A 58 -27.57 19.42 -0.27
C TYR A 58 -27.65 17.96 -0.74
N PHE A 59 -27.71 17.63 -2.05
CA PHE A 59 -28.14 16.27 -2.45
C PHE A 59 -27.07 15.37 -3.06
N ILE A 60 -26.05 15.92 -3.70
CA ILE A 60 -24.97 15.15 -4.33
C ILE A 60 -23.93 14.60 -3.32
N PRO A 61 -23.54 15.33 -2.25
CA PRO A 61 -22.47 14.86 -1.36
C PRO A 61 -22.87 13.72 -0.42
N LEU A 62 -24.14 13.64 -0.02
CA LEU A 62 -24.64 12.66 0.96
C LEU A 62 -24.44 11.18 0.56
N PRO A 63 -24.89 10.72 -0.62
CA PRO A 63 -24.68 9.33 -1.04
C PRO A 63 -23.21 9.03 -1.35
N PHE A 64 -22.45 10.03 -1.82
CA PHE A 64 -21.04 9.88 -2.13
C PHE A 64 -20.20 9.62 -0.88
N MET A 65 -20.46 10.34 0.21
CA MET A 65 -19.74 10.20 1.49
C MET A 65 -19.88 8.80 2.11
N ILE A 66 -21.07 8.20 2.02
CA ILE A 66 -21.32 6.84 2.52
C ILE A 66 -20.59 5.80 1.66
N LEU A 67 -20.63 5.97 0.33
CA LEU A 67 -19.98 5.05 -0.59
C LEU A 67 -18.44 5.13 -0.48
N GLU A 68 -17.89 6.33 -0.33
CA GLU A 68 -16.46 6.60 -0.19
C GLU A 68 -15.90 6.05 1.13
N LEU A 69 -16.65 6.20 2.23
CA LEU A 69 -16.33 5.57 3.52
C LEU A 69 -16.29 4.04 3.42
N LEU A 70 -17.27 3.43 2.74
CA LEU A 70 -17.34 1.99 2.53
C LEU A 70 -16.13 1.48 1.73
N ILE A 71 -15.81 2.14 0.61
CA ILE A 71 -14.67 1.76 -0.24
C ILE A 71 -13.36 1.91 0.55
N GLY A 72 -13.20 2.99 1.32
CA GLY A 72 -12.04 3.18 2.19
C GLY A 72 -11.89 2.08 3.24
N PHE A 73 -13.00 1.65 3.84
CA PHE A 73 -13.02 0.55 4.81
C PHE A 73 -12.59 -0.78 4.20
N ILE A 74 -13.16 -1.18 3.06
CA ILE A 74 -12.76 -2.39 2.33
C ILE A 74 -11.27 -2.32 1.96
N GLN A 75 -10.80 -1.15 1.56
CA GLN A 75 -9.43 -0.98 1.10
C GLN A 75 -8.40 -1.05 2.24
N ALA A 76 -8.74 -0.55 3.44
CA ALA A 76 -7.94 -0.73 4.64
C ALA A 76 -7.92 -2.19 5.13
N PHE A 77 -9.05 -2.90 5.02
CA PHE A 77 -9.13 -4.33 5.36
C PHE A 77 -8.23 -5.18 4.47
N ILE A 78 -8.30 -4.98 3.15
CA ILE A 78 -7.44 -5.68 2.17
C ILE A 78 -5.96 -5.35 2.42
N PHE A 79 -5.64 -4.11 2.81
CA PHE A 79 -4.27 -3.72 3.12
C PHE A 79 -3.68 -4.49 4.30
N SER A 80 -4.43 -4.58 5.40
CA SER A 80 -4.01 -5.35 6.56
C SER A 80 -3.81 -6.83 6.23
N ALA A 81 -4.72 -7.41 5.44
CA ALA A 81 -4.61 -8.79 4.97
C ALA A 81 -3.35 -9.03 4.10
N LEU A 82 -3.06 -8.14 3.14
CA LEU A 82 -1.86 -8.23 2.31
C LEU A 82 -0.57 -8.07 3.13
N SER A 83 -0.56 -7.15 4.10
CA SER A 83 0.62 -6.92 4.96
C SER A 83 0.95 -8.15 5.82
N LEU A 84 -0.06 -8.83 6.33
CA LEU A 84 0.10 -10.06 7.11
C LEU A 84 0.64 -11.22 6.24
N ILE A 85 0.17 -11.32 5.00
CA ILE A 85 0.70 -12.27 4.00
C ILE A 85 2.15 -11.91 3.62
N PHE A 86 2.49 -10.64 3.49
CA PHE A 86 3.84 -10.18 3.18
C PHE A 86 4.84 -10.54 4.30
N ILE A 87 4.48 -10.29 5.57
CA ILE A 87 5.33 -10.66 6.72
C ILE A 87 5.60 -12.18 6.73
N LYS A 88 4.56 -12.99 6.48
CA LYS A 88 4.69 -14.46 6.36
C LYS A 88 5.56 -14.89 5.17
N SER A 89 5.44 -14.22 4.03
CA SER A 89 6.22 -14.50 2.82
C SER A 89 7.70 -14.14 3.01
N ALA A 90 7.98 -13.00 3.65
CA ALA A 90 9.32 -12.57 3.98
C ALA A 90 9.99 -13.57 4.96
N GLU A 91 9.29 -14.01 6.00
CA GLU A 91 9.82 -14.94 7.00
C GLU A 91 10.23 -16.29 6.39
N THR A 92 9.39 -16.85 5.50
CA THR A 92 9.64 -18.13 4.82
C THR A 92 10.88 -18.07 3.90
N ARG A 93 11.32 -16.86 3.49
CA ARG A 93 12.46 -16.69 2.57
C ARG A 93 13.82 -16.60 3.24
N TYR A 94 13.87 -16.50 4.58
CA TYR A 94 15.14 -16.52 5.34
C TYR A 94 15.65 -17.94 5.63
N GLU A 95 14.86 -18.97 5.32
CA GLU A 95 15.23 -20.39 5.55
C GLU A 95 15.91 -21.08 4.36
N LEU A 96 16.12 -20.39 3.21
CA LEU A 96 16.79 -20.95 2.02
C LEU A 96 18.16 -20.29 1.72
#